data_AF-O64996-F1
#
_entry.id   AF-O64996-F1
#
_cell.length_a   1.000
_cell.length_b   1.000
_cell.length_c   1.000
_cell.angle_alpha   90.00
_cell.angle_beta   90.00
_cell.angle_gamma   90.00
#
_symmetry.space_group_name_H-M   'P 1'
#
loop_
_entity.id
_entity.type
_entity.pdbx_description
1 polymer ?
#
loop_
_entity_poly.entity_id
_entity_poly.type
_entity_poly.pdbx_seq_one_letter_code
_entity_poly.pdbx_strand_id
1 'polypeptide(L)' 'SGFNRFRNVTEPLKDPKNQQLIVFMDIVEFLKPRFVLMENVVDIFKLAGGVLGCYAIARLVS' A
#
# COMPACT_ATOMS: atom_id res chain seq x y z
N SER A 1 0.66 -14.42 -0.53
CA SER A 1 0.32 -15.81 -0.16
C SER A 1 -0.86 -16.33 -1.00
N GLY A 2 -0.61 -17.03 -2.12
CA GLY A 2 -1.55 -17.92 -2.86
C GLY A 2 -2.91 -17.41 -3.39
N PHE A 3 -3.49 -16.35 -2.83
CA PHE A 3 -4.88 -15.91 -2.97
C PHE A 3 -5.03 -14.55 -3.66
N ASN A 4 -3.97 -14.03 -4.31
CA ASN A 4 -4.06 -12.80 -5.10
C ASN A 4 -4.94 -12.96 -6.38
N ARG A 5 -5.47 -14.16 -6.63
CA ARG A 5 -6.29 -14.51 -7.80
C ARG A 5 -7.69 -13.87 -7.81
N PHE A 6 -8.19 -13.42 -6.65
CA PHE A 6 -9.49 -12.72 -6.51
C PHE A 6 -9.34 -11.28 -6.01
N ARG A 7 -8.19 -10.65 -6.29
CA ARG A 7 -7.92 -9.26 -5.94
C ARG A 7 -8.60 -8.32 -6.95
N ASN A 8 -9.03 -7.15 -6.49
CA ASN A 8 -9.44 -6.09 -7.39
C ASN A 8 -8.18 -5.46 -8.03
N VAL A 9 -7.78 -5.98 -9.19
CA VAL A 9 -6.61 -5.48 -9.94
C VAL A 9 -6.89 -4.16 -10.66
N THR A 10 -8.15 -3.86 -10.97
CA THR A 10 -8.58 -2.61 -11.60
C THR A 10 -8.52 -1.43 -10.64
N GLU A 11 -8.93 -1.63 -9.39
CA GLU A 11 -8.91 -0.61 -8.34
C GLU A 11 -8.29 -1.17 -7.05
N PRO A 12 -6.95 -1.37 -7.04
CA PRO A 12 -6.26 -2.09 -5.98
C PRO A 12 -6.39 -1.42 -4.60
N LEU A 13 -6.54 -0.10 -4.55
CA LEU A 13 -6.75 0.63 -3.28
C LEU A 13 -8.16 0.45 -2.71
N LYS A 14 -9.15 0.11 -3.54
CA LYS A 14 -10.53 -0.17 -3.09
C LYS A 14 -10.71 -1.63 -2.66
N ASP A 15 -9.70 -2.48 -2.86
CA ASP A 15 -9.73 -3.85 -2.35
C ASP A 15 -9.68 -3.81 -0.80
N PRO A 16 -10.68 -4.39 -0.10
CA PRO A 16 -10.71 -4.39 1.36
C PRO A 16 -9.43 -4.96 2.00
N LYS A 17 -8.75 -5.88 1.30
CA LYS A 17 -7.50 -6.48 1.79
C LYS A 17 -6.29 -5.54 1.68
N ASN A 18 -6.41 -4.41 0.98
CA ASN A 18 -5.37 -3.37 0.92
C ASN A 18 -5.69 -2.16 1.82
N GLN A 19 -6.82 -2.15 2.53
CA GLN A 19 -7.24 -1.03 3.37
C GLN A 19 -6.20 -0.66 4.44
N GLN A 20 -5.46 -1.63 4.99
CA GLN A 20 -4.41 -1.36 5.97
C GLN A 20 -3.28 -0.47 5.44
N LEU A 21 -3.02 -0.48 4.13
CA LEU A 21 -2.05 0.43 3.51
C LEU A 21 -2.50 1.88 3.65
N ILE A 22 -3.79 2.14 3.41
CA ILE A 22 -4.38 3.48 3.55
C ILE A 22 -4.34 3.92 5.01
N VAL A 23 -4.81 3.07 5.92
CA VAL A 23 -4.81 3.38 7.36
C VAL A 23 -3.39 3.67 7.88
N PHE A 24 -2.38 2.90 7.47
CA PHE A 24 -1.00 3.20 7.84
C PHE A 24 -0.57 4.58 7.36
N MET A 25 -0.87 4.94 6.11
CA MET A 25 -0.53 6.26 5.57
C MET A 25 -1.27 7.39 6.28
N ASP A 26 -2.52 7.17 6.68
CA ASP A 26 -3.30 8.14 7.45
C ASP A 26 -2.72 8.36 8.85
N ILE A 27 -2.22 7.30 9.49
CA ILE A 27 -1.52 7.39 10.78
C ILE A 27 -0.21 8.18 10.63
N VAL A 28 0.57 7.90 9.58
CA VAL A 28 1.83 8.62 9.31
C VAL A 28 1.56 10.10 9.05
N GLU A 29 0.54 10.42 8.24
CA GLU A 29 0.12 11.80 7.95
C GLU A 29 -0.31 12.54 9.22
N PHE A 30 -1.07 11.86 10.10
CA PHE A 30 -1.57 12.44 11.33
C PHE A 30 -0.45 12.70 12.35
N LEU A 31 0.44 11.73 12.56
CA LEU A 31 1.48 11.81 13.59
C LEU A 31 2.73 12.57 13.15
N LYS A 32 2.99 12.66 11.84
CA LYS A 32 4.19 13.28 11.26
C LYS A 32 5.51 12.85 11.95
N PRO A 33 5.79 11.55 12.02
CA PRO A 33 6.98 11.05 12.68
C PRO A 33 8.25 11.51 11.94
N ARG A 34 9.38 11.59 12.66
CA ARG A 34 10.68 11.94 12.06
C ARG A 34 11.21 10.90 11.08
N PHE A 35 10.83 9.64 11.27
CA PHE A 35 11.26 8.51 10.45
C PHE A 35 10.10 7.54 10.27
N VAL A 36 9.98 6.97 9.07
CA VAL A 36 8.98 5.95 8.74
C VAL A 36 9.68 4.74 8.13
N LEU A 37 9.33 3.56 8.59
CA LEU A 37 9.73 2.28 7.99
C LEU A 37 8.46 1.47 7.72
N MET A 38 8.18 1.20 6.45
CA MET A 38 7.08 0.33 6.03
C MET A 38 7.66 -0.95 5.43
N GLU A 39 7.54 -2.06 6.13
CA GLU A 39 7.89 -3.39 5.63
C GLU A 39 6.71 -4.00 4.87
N ASN A 40 7.00 -4.69 3.77
CA ASN A 40 6.00 -5.43 3.00
C ASN A 40 6.67 -6.50 2.13
N VAL A 41 5.87 -7.46 1.66
CA VAL A 41 6.31 -8.47 0.70
C VAL A 41 6.51 -7.86 -0.69
N VAL A 42 7.44 -8.44 -1.47
CA VAL A 42 7.78 -8.00 -2.85
C VAL A 42 6.57 -7.93 -3.78
N ASP A 43 5.52 -8.70 -3.49
CA ASP A 43 4.27 -8.72 -4.27
C ASP A 43 3.56 -7.34 -4.32
N ILE A 44 3.87 -6.40 -3.42
CA ILE A 44 3.34 -5.03 -3.50
C ILE A 44 3.71 -4.32 -4.81
N PHE A 45 4.88 -4.65 -5.37
CA PHE A 45 5.33 -4.11 -6.67
C PHE A 45 4.85 -4.95 -7.87
N LYS A 46 4.33 -6.15 -7.62
CA LYS A 46 3.84 -7.06 -8.69
C LYS A 46 2.33 -6.95 -8.89
N LEU A 47 1.58 -6.69 -7.82
CA LEU A 47 0.12 -6.61 -7.88
C LEU A 47 -0.32 -5.34 -8.63
N ALA A 48 -1.30 -5.50 -9.54
CA ALA A 48 -1.90 -4.39 -10.30
C ALA A 48 -0.86 -3.47 -10.98
N GLY A 49 0.22 -4.05 -11.52
CA GLY A 49 1.30 -3.29 -12.17
C GLY A 49 2.15 -2.44 -11.21
N GLY A 50 2.14 -2.75 -9.90
CA GLY A 50 2.95 -2.05 -8.90
C GLY A 50 2.31 -0.78 -8.34
N VAL A 51 1.04 -0.52 -8.65
CA VAL A 51 0.29 0.67 -8.21
C VAL A 51 0.34 0.87 -6.69
N LEU A 52 0.26 -0.20 -5.89
CA LEU A 52 0.31 -0.09 -4.43
C LEU A 52 1.68 0.37 -3.93
N GLY A 53 2.77 -0.10 -4.54
CA GLY A 53 4.13 0.33 -4.22
C GLY A 53 4.36 1.79 -4.61
N CYS A 54 3.93 2.18 -5.82
CA CYS A 54 3.99 3.57 -6.27
C CYS A 54 3.19 4.52 -5.36
N TYR A 55 1.98 4.10 -4.97
CA TYR A 55 1.15 4.85 -4.01
C TYR A 55 1.86 5.04 -2.67
N ALA A 56 2.48 3.98 -2.15
CA ALA A 56 3.19 4.05 -0.88
C ALA A 56 4.37 5.04 -0.93
N ILE A 57 5.17 4.99 -1.99
CA ILE A 57 6.30 5.91 -2.18
C ILE A 57 5.81 7.35 -2.33
N ALA A 58 4.78 7.57 -3.16
CA ALA A 58 4.24 8.91 -3.38
C ALA A 58 3.73 9.57 -2.09
N ARG A 59 3.14 8.81 -1.16
CA ARG A 59 2.67 9.32 0.14
C ARG A 59 3.80 9.60 1.13
N LEU A 60 4.89 8.83 1.08
CA LEU A 60 6.02 8.97 2.04
C LEU A 60 7.05 10.04 1.64
N VAL A 61 7.10 10.42 0.36
CA VAL A 61 8.02 11.45 -0.17
C VAL A 61 7.34 12.83 -0.27
N SER A 62 6.03 12.91 -0.01
CA SER A 62 5.21 14.13 -0.07
C SER A 62 5.46 15.10 1.08
#